data_AF-A0A937N2S7-F1
#
_entry.id   AF-A0A937N2S7-F1
#
_cell.length_a   1.000
_cell.length_b   1.000
_cell.length_c   1.000
_cell.angle_alpha   90.00
_cell.angle_beta   90.00
_cell.angle_gamma   90.00
#
_symmetry.space_group_name_H-M   'P 1'
#
loop_
_entity.id
_entity.type
_entity.pdbx_description
1 polymer ?
#
loop_
_entity_poly.entity_id
_entity_poly.type
_entity_poly.pdbx_seq_one_letter_code
_entity_poly.pdbx_strand_id
1 'polypeptide(L)'
;MELWNDPITTVGKASFVDQLITRAGGVNVAHELDSDYPTLSPERIVDWNPDVIVLGYMNQQAPKEALAKRIGRGDVEAARRGNESTTFGPTSSYALGHGLSRA
;
A
#
# COMPACT_ATOMS: atom_id res chain seq x y z
N MET A 1 -1.10 -1.61 -4.11
CA MET A 1 -1.54 -1.00 -2.83
C MET A 1 -0.59 -1.43 -1.72
N GLU A 2 -0.22 -0.53 -0.81
CA GLU A 2 0.66 -0.83 0.31
C GLU A 2 -0.11 -0.75 1.63
N LEU A 3 -0.08 -1.83 2.41
CA LEU A 3 -0.77 -1.98 3.70
C LEU A 3 0.16 -1.85 4.91
N TRP A 4 1.46 -2.01 4.71
CA TRP A 4 2.48 -1.81 5.73
C TRP A 4 3.81 -1.48 5.03
N ASN A 5 4.67 -0.71 5.69
CA ASN A 5 5.86 -0.16 5.06
C ASN A 5 7.18 -0.80 5.50
N ASP A 6 7.18 -1.55 6.60
CA ASP A 6 8.35 -2.29 7.11
C ASP A 6 7.95 -3.59 7.84
N PRO A 7 8.04 -4.77 7.20
CA PRO A 7 8.37 -4.95 5.79
C PRO A 7 7.21 -4.50 4.87
N ILE A 8 7.47 -4.27 3.58
CA ILE A 8 6.41 -3.82 2.65
C ILE A 8 5.38 -4.93 2.46
N THR A 9 4.14 -4.69 2.87
CA THR A 9 3.04 -5.64 2.66
C THR A 9 2.09 -5.09 1.61
N THR A 10 1.79 -5.89 0.59
CA THR A 10 0.85 -5.52 -0.48
C THR A 10 -0.41 -6.38 -0.44
N VAL A 11 -1.24 -6.23 -1.46
CA VAL A 11 -2.53 -6.89 -1.66
C VAL A 11 -2.40 -7.84 -2.84
N GLY A 12 -2.47 -9.15 -2.60
CA GLY A 12 -2.42 -10.18 -3.65
C GLY A 12 -3.80 -10.67 -4.08
N LYS A 13 -3.82 -11.67 -4.97
CA LYS A 13 -4.98 -12.08 -5.78
C LYS A 13 -6.24 -12.40 -5.00
N ALA A 14 -6.11 -13.14 -3.89
CA ALA A 14 -7.23 -13.69 -3.15
C ALA A 14 -7.81 -12.70 -2.12
N SER A 15 -7.22 -11.51 -1.99
CA SER A 15 -7.71 -10.47 -1.10
C SER A 15 -9.02 -9.82 -1.57
N PHE A 16 -9.83 -9.35 -0.62
CA PHE A 16 -11.02 -8.53 -0.91
C PHE A 16 -10.67 -7.24 -1.66
N VAL A 17 -9.50 -6.67 -1.39
CA VAL A 17 -9.07 -5.39 -1.97
C VAL A 17 -8.67 -5.55 -3.44
N ASP A 18 -8.06 -6.67 -3.84
CA ASP A 18 -7.79 -6.97 -5.25
C ASP A 18 -9.10 -7.04 -6.07
N GLN A 19 -10.12 -7.69 -5.52
CA GLN A 19 -11.46 -7.73 -6.14
C GLN A 19 -12.07 -6.33 -6.25
N LEU A 20 -11.89 -5.47 -5.24
CA LEU A 20 -12.39 -4.10 -5.27
C LEU A 20 -11.68 -3.25 -6.34
N ILE A 21 -10.34 -3.35 -6.44
CA ILE A 21 -9.53 -2.69 -7.47
C ILE A 21 -10.00 -3.11 -8.86
N THR A 22 -10.16 -4.43 -9.06
CA THR A 22 -10.63 -5.00 -10.34
C THR A 22 -12.03 -4.50 -10.70
N ARG A 23 -12.97 -4.49 -9.74
CA ARG A 23 -14.34 -3.98 -9.96
C ARG A 23 -14.39 -2.48 -10.24
N ALA A 24 -13.44 -1.72 -9.71
CA ALA A 24 -13.28 -0.30 -10.02
C ALA A 24 -12.65 -0.04 -11.40
N GLY A 25 -12.28 -1.09 -12.15
CA GLY A 25 -11.63 -0.99 -13.46
C GLY A 25 -10.11 -0.78 -13.40
N GLY A 26 -9.51 -0.91 -12.21
CA GLY A 26 -8.06 -0.85 -12.03
C GLY A 26 -7.38 -2.20 -12.28
N VAL A 27 -6.06 -2.16 -12.49
CA VAL A 27 -5.20 -3.35 -12.57
C VAL A 27 -4.27 -3.35 -11.37
N ASN A 28 -4.29 -4.42 -10.58
CA ASN A 28 -3.36 -4.60 -9.47
C ASN A 28 -2.05 -5.23 -9.99
N VAL A 29 -0.94 -4.52 -9.89
CA VAL A 29 0.39 -5.04 -10.29
C VAL A 29 0.81 -6.31 -9.53
N ALA A 30 0.24 -6.53 -8.35
CA ALA A 30 0.46 -7.72 -7.53
C ALA A 30 -0.59 -8.83 -7.74
N HIS A 31 -1.47 -8.72 -8.74
CA HIS A 31 -2.58 -9.66 -8.95
C HIS A 31 -2.15 -11.12 -9.14
N GLU A 32 -0.95 -11.37 -9.69
CA GLU A 32 -0.44 -12.73 -9.90
C GLU A 32 0.23 -13.34 -8.65
N LEU A 33 0.24 -12.62 -7.51
CA LEU A 33 0.75 -13.18 -6.27
C LEU A 33 -0.33 -13.99 -5.56
N ASP A 34 -0.06 -15.28 -5.36
CA ASP A 34 -1.01 -16.25 -4.79
C ASP A 34 -1.32 -16.02 -3.29
N SER A 35 -0.50 -15.23 -2.59
CA SER A 35 -0.71 -14.88 -1.18
C SER A 35 -1.59 -13.64 -1.05
N ASP A 36 -2.54 -13.64 -0.10
CA ASP A 36 -3.43 -12.49 0.16
C ASP A 36 -2.67 -11.21 0.49
N TYR A 37 -1.62 -11.33 1.30
CA TYR A 37 -0.82 -10.21 1.80
C TYR A 37 0.68 -10.50 1.68
N PRO A 38 1.23 -10.51 0.46
CA PRO A 38 2.62 -10.84 0.25
C PRO A 38 3.53 -9.68 0.66
N THR A 39 4.71 -10.04 1.15
CA THR A 39 5.79 -9.10 1.41
C THR A 39 6.57 -8.82 0.13
N LEU A 40 6.89 -7.55 -0.14
CA LEU A 40 7.65 -7.11 -1.30
C LEU A 40 8.99 -6.50 -0.90
N SER A 41 9.95 -6.56 -1.82
CA SER A 41 11.12 -5.69 -1.78
C SER A 41 10.80 -4.35 -2.47
N PRO A 42 11.48 -3.24 -2.10
CA PRO A 42 11.32 -1.96 -2.79
C PRO A 42 11.58 -2.04 -4.30
N GLU A 43 12.55 -2.85 -4.72
CA GLU A 43 12.95 -3.01 -6.12
C GLU A 43 11.82 -3.58 -6.97
N ARG A 44 10.97 -4.45 -6.39
CA ARG A 44 9.79 -4.98 -7.10
C ARG A 44 8.76 -3.89 -7.42
N ILE A 45 8.65 -2.86 -6.58
CA ILE A 45 7.76 -1.72 -6.84
C ILE A 45 8.32 -0.86 -7.97
N VAL A 46 9.64 -0.68 -7.99
CA VAL A 46 10.34 0.05 -9.07
C VAL A 46 10.18 -0.69 -10.40
N ASP A 47 10.40 -2.00 -10.41
CA ASP A 47 10.26 -2.86 -11.59
C ASP A 47 8.83 -2.84 -12.17
N TRP A 48 7.82 -2.90 -11.30
CA TRP A 48 6.42 -2.81 -11.73
C TRP A 48 5.97 -1.42 -12.17
N ASN A 49 6.61 -0.37 -11.64
CA ASN A 49 6.35 1.03 -11.95
C ASN A 49 4.84 1.39 -12.04
N PRO A 50 4.07 1.27 -10.95
CA PRO A 50 2.62 1.50 -10.99
C PRO A 50 2.28 2.98 -11.27
N ASP A 51 1.16 3.20 -11.96
CA ASP A 51 0.61 4.55 -12.22
C ASP A 51 0.04 5.24 -10.98
N VAL A 52 -0.43 4.43 -10.02
CA VAL A 52 -1.06 4.88 -8.77
C VAL A 52 -0.60 3.99 -7.62
N ILE A 53 -0.21 4.61 -6.49
CA ILE A 53 0.08 3.91 -5.24
C ILE A 53 -0.97 4.30 -4.20
N VAL A 54 -1.73 3.30 -3.72
CA VAL A 54 -2.66 3.46 -2.60
C VAL A 54 -1.94 3.08 -1.31
N LEU A 55 -1.87 4.00 -0.35
CA LEU A 55 -1.24 3.83 0.96
C LEU A 55 -2.33 3.64 2.02
N GLY A 56 -2.41 2.42 2.55
CA GLY A 56 -3.45 1.97 3.49
C GLY A 56 -3.02 1.90 4.95
N TYR A 57 -1.80 2.31 5.31
CA TYR A 57 -1.28 2.22 6.67
C TYR A 57 -1.32 3.55 7.44
N MET A 58 -1.46 3.42 8.76
CA MET A 58 -1.47 4.52 9.71
C MET A 58 -0.05 4.81 10.22
N ASN A 59 0.66 5.69 9.50
CA ASN A 59 2.01 6.12 9.85
C ASN A 59 1.98 7.45 10.64
N GLN A 60 2.87 7.62 11.63
CA GLN A 60 3.13 8.91 12.28
C GLN A 60 3.84 9.91 11.35
N GLN A 61 4.72 9.43 10.46
CA GLN A 61 5.29 10.21 9.35
C GLN A 61 4.31 10.30 8.17
N ALA A 62 4.44 11.37 7.39
CA ALA A 62 3.65 11.54 6.17
C ALA A 62 3.90 10.36 5.21
N PRO A 63 2.87 9.58 4.85
CA PRO A 63 3.03 8.37 4.04
C PRO A 63 3.77 8.58 2.71
N LYS A 64 3.60 9.77 2.10
CA LYS A 64 4.24 10.15 0.82
C LYS A 64 5.76 10.34 0.94
N GLU A 65 6.22 10.96 2.02
CA GLU A 65 7.66 11.20 2.24
C GLU A 65 8.40 9.89 2.52
N ALA A 66 7.78 9.03 3.33
CA ALA A 66 8.31 7.69 3.62
C ALA A 66 8.40 6.84 2.35
N LEU A 67 7.38 6.91 1.49
CA LEU A 67 7.38 6.23 0.19
C LEU A 67 8.53 6.74 -0.69
N ALA A 68 8.62 8.06 -0.91
CA ALA A 68 9.63 8.67 -1.77
C ALA A 68 11.07 8.35 -1.34
N LYS A 69 11.32 8.28 -0.03
CA LYS A 69 12.64 7.92 0.52
C LYS A 69 13.03 6.46 0.20
N ARG A 70 12.05 5.56 0.11
CA ARG A 70 12.28 4.12 -0.03
C ARG A 70 12.40 3.66 -1.48
N ILE A 71 11.51 4.13 -2.35
CA ILE A 71 11.47 3.68 -3.76
C ILE A 71 12.16 4.65 -4.72
N GLY A 72 12.61 5.82 -4.24
CA GLY A 72 13.15 6.88 -5.09
C GLY A 72 12.04 7.64 -5.81
N ARG A 73 11.95 8.96 -5.57
CA ARG A 73 10.88 9.80 -6.14
C ARG A 73 10.90 9.86 -7.68
N GLY A 74 12.06 9.61 -8.30
CA GLY A 74 12.23 9.63 -9.76
C GLY A 74 12.00 8.28 -10.43
N ASP A 75 12.04 7.18 -9.68
CA ASP A 75 12.12 5.82 -10.24
C ASP A 75 10.74 5.17 -10.41
N VAL A 76 9.69 5.77 -9.82
CA VAL A 76 8.30 5.31 -9.97
C VAL A 76 7.40 6.47 -10.38
N GLU A 77 6.65 6.29 -11.48
CA GLU A 77 5.80 7.31 -12.09
C GLU A 77 4.72 7.84 -11.13
N ALA A 78 4.10 6.98 -10.32
CA ALA A 78 3.15 7.42 -9.29
C ALA A 78 3.79 8.42 -8.30
N ALA A 79 5.00 8.14 -7.82
CA ALA A 79 5.72 9.00 -6.88
C ALA A 79 6.22 10.29 -7.56
N ARG A 80 6.62 10.18 -8.83
CA ARG A 80 7.06 11.33 -9.63
C ARG A 80 5.93 12.32 -9.88
N ARG A 81 4.73 11.82 -10.19
CA ARG A 81 3.53 12.61 -10.52
C ARG A 81 2.71 13.03 -9.30
N GLY A 82 2.99 12.48 -8.11
CA GLY A 82 2.20 12.74 -6.90
C GLY A 82 0.86 11.99 -6.86
N ASN A 83 0.74 10.91 -7.62
CA ASN A 83 -0.45 10.05 -7.69
C ASN A 83 -0.48 9.01 -6.56
N GLU A 84 -0.26 9.47 -5.32
CA GLU A 84 -0.39 8.65 -4.12
C GLU A 84 -1.65 9.05 -3.33
N SER A 85 -2.49 8.05 -3.02
CA SER A 85 -3.73 8.25 -2.26
C SER A 85 -3.61 7.60 -0.88
N THR A 86 -3.89 8.37 0.19
CA THR A 86 -3.87 7.88 1.58
C THR A 86 -5.29 7.60 2.04
N THR A 87 -5.58 6.36 2.44
CA THR A 87 -6.96 5.94 2.78
C THR A 87 -7.36 6.32 4.21
N PHE A 88 -6.41 6.37 5.14
CA PHE A 88 -6.66 6.74 6.54
C PHE A 88 -5.80 7.95 6.91
N GLY A 89 -6.46 9.08 7.18
CA GLY A 89 -5.79 10.29 7.64
C GLY A 89 -5.20 10.13 9.06
N PRO A 90 -4.35 11.07 9.50
CA PRO A 90 -3.67 11.00 10.80
C PRO A 90 -4.62 10.93 12.01
N THR A 91 -5.91 11.25 11.83
CA THR A 91 -6.92 11.32 12.91
C THR A 91 -7.56 9.97 13.26
N SER A 92 -7.42 8.92 12.46
CA SER A 92 -8.17 7.66 12.66
C SER A 92 -7.49 6.64 13.59
N SER A 93 -6.34 6.97 14.18
CA SER A 93 -5.51 6.03 14.97
C SER A 93 -6.11 5.63 16.32
N TYR A 94 -7.22 6.25 16.74
CA TYR A 94 -7.79 6.06 18.07
C TYR A 94 -8.80 4.90 18.20
N ALA A 95 -9.18 4.20 17.12
CA ALA A 95 -10.34 3.30 17.15
C ALA A 95 -10.05 1.80 17.29
N LEU A 96 -8.80 1.32 17.28
CA LEU A 96 -8.50 -0.13 17.27
C LEU A 96 -7.63 -0.63 18.44
N GLY A 97 -7.33 0.21 19.43
CA GLY A 97 -6.44 -0.13 20.56
C GLY A 97 -7.12 -0.71 21.82
N HIS A 98 -8.45 -0.73 21.90
CA HIS A 98 -9.15 -1.23 23.10
C HIS A 98 -10.23 -2.24 22.71
N GLY A 99 -9.86 -3.52 22.60
CA GLY A 99 -10.90 -4.52 22.44
C GLY A 99 -10.52 -5.96 22.14
N LEU A 100 -9.31 -6.45 22.42
CA LEU A 100 -9.05 -7.90 22.47
C LEU A 100 -8.05 -8.23 23.59
N SER A 101 -8.54 -8.19 24.83
CA SER A 101 -7.97 -8.97 25.93
C SER A 101 -9.12 -9.55 26.74
N ARG A 102 -9.07 -10.87 26.92
CA ARG A 102 -9.87 -11.77 27.78
C ARG A 102 -10.83 -12.71 27.04
N ALA A 103 -10.35 -13.94 26.85
CA ALA A 103 -10.94 -15.12 27.48
C ALA A 103 -9.77 -16.02 27.93
#